data_AF-A0A529LIF5-F1
#
_entry.id   AF-A0A529LIF5-F1
#
_cell.length_a   1.000
_cell.length_b   1.000
_cell.length_c   1.000
_cell.angle_alpha   90.00
_cell.angle_beta   90.00
_cell.angle_gamma   90.00
#
_symmetry.space_group_name_H-M   'P 1'
#
loop_
_entity.id
_entity.type
_entity.pdbx_description
1 polymer ?
#
loop_
_entity_poly.entity_id
_entity_poly.type
_entity_poly.pdbx_seq_one_letter_code
_entity_poly.pdbx_strand_id
1 'polypeptide(L)'
;LKFFAYAWGYTTADPAPTQYDSVQKFKEWGFKVSPLMVRAKSIDELIAQYHHIEQSRSSLGYDIDGVVYKVDQLELQRRWGFVTGEPRWAVAHKFPAEQAMTTVEKIDIQVGRTGTLAPVARLA
;
A
#
# COMPACT_ATOMS: atom_id res chain seq x y z
N LEU A 1 -2.15 0.74 20.66
CA LEU A 1 -2.41 0.32 19.26
C LEU A 1 -3.42 1.29 18.64
N LYS A 2 -3.19 1.75 17.40
CA LYS A 2 -4.14 2.60 16.63
C LYS A 2 -4.48 1.91 15.31
N PHE A 3 -5.58 2.28 14.67
CA PHE A 3 -6.10 1.63 13.46
C PHE A 3 -6.63 2.66 12.46
N PHE A 4 -6.49 2.37 11.16
CA PHE A 4 -7.13 3.10 10.08
C PHE A 4 -7.95 2.15 9.19
N ALA A 5 -9.22 2.46 8.97
CA ALA A 5 -10.09 1.75 8.05
C ALA A 5 -9.84 2.23 6.60
N TYR A 6 -9.69 1.29 5.66
CA TYR A 6 -9.42 1.59 4.25
C TYR A 6 -10.11 0.64 3.25
N ALA A 7 -10.79 -0.40 3.74
CA ALA A 7 -11.50 -1.41 2.96
C ALA A 7 -12.55 -2.11 3.84
N TRP A 8 -13.42 -2.89 3.20
CA TRP A 8 -14.42 -3.73 3.84
C TRP A 8 -14.41 -5.11 3.18
N GLY A 9 -14.95 -6.10 3.90
CA GLY A 9 -15.17 -7.45 3.39
C GLY A 9 -16.63 -7.63 2.97
N TYR A 10 -17.32 -8.56 3.62
CA TYR A 10 -18.73 -8.81 3.38
C TYR A 10 -19.60 -7.60 3.76
N THR A 11 -20.56 -7.28 2.90
CA THR A 11 -21.62 -6.31 3.14
C THR A 11 -22.87 -6.70 2.35
N THR A 12 -24.05 -6.31 2.82
CA THR A 12 -25.31 -6.51 2.09
C THR A 12 -25.50 -5.51 0.96
N ALA A 13 -24.87 -4.33 1.07
CA ALA A 13 -24.79 -3.31 0.03
C ALA A 13 -23.48 -2.54 0.16
N ASP A 14 -22.94 -2.01 -0.95
CA ASP A 14 -21.75 -1.16 -0.88
C ASP A 14 -22.01 0.06 0.01
N PRO A 15 -21.06 0.46 0.89
CA PRO A 15 -21.22 1.66 1.73
C PRO A 15 -21.47 2.93 0.92
N ALA A 16 -20.88 3.01 -0.29
CA ALA A 16 -21.12 4.03 -1.29
C ALA A 16 -20.69 3.53 -2.69
N PRO A 17 -21.03 4.23 -3.80
CA PRO A 17 -20.65 3.80 -5.16
C PRO A 17 -19.15 3.89 -5.49
N THR A 18 -18.38 4.62 -4.67
CA THR A 18 -16.94 4.85 -4.89
C THR A 18 -16.11 4.44 -3.68
N GLN A 19 -14.83 4.14 -3.91
CA GLN A 19 -13.84 3.83 -2.87
C GLN A 19 -13.68 5.00 -1.91
N TYR A 20 -13.56 6.22 -2.43
CA TYR A 20 -13.40 7.41 -1.61
C TYR A 20 -14.61 7.62 -0.69
N ASP A 21 -15.82 7.62 -1.26
CA ASP A 21 -17.04 7.86 -0.50
C ASP A 21 -17.30 6.74 0.51
N SER A 22 -16.92 5.49 0.19
CA SER A 22 -17.03 4.37 1.13
C SER A 22 -16.13 4.56 2.35
N VAL A 23 -14.90 5.06 2.16
CA VAL A 23 -14.01 5.37 3.28
C VAL A 23 -14.51 6.59 4.06
N GLN A 24 -15.10 7.60 3.42
CA GLN A 24 -15.77 8.69 4.15
C GLN A 24 -16.95 8.18 4.98
N LYS A 25 -17.71 7.21 4.46
CA LYS A 25 -18.78 6.55 5.23
C LYS A 25 -18.25 5.86 6.49
N PHE A 26 -17.06 5.26 6.43
CA PHE A 26 -16.44 4.68 7.63
C PHE A 26 -16.16 5.73 8.70
N LYS A 27 -15.75 6.93 8.30
CA LYS A 27 -15.56 8.06 9.22
C LYS A 27 -16.88 8.45 9.88
N GLU A 28 -17.97 8.51 9.11
CA GLU A 28 -19.32 8.79 9.65
C GLU A 28 -19.77 7.71 10.65
N TRP A 29 -19.39 6.45 10.43
CA TRP A 29 -19.67 5.34 11.36
C TRP A 29 -18.73 5.29 12.58
N GLY A 30 -17.77 6.21 12.70
CA GLY A 30 -16.89 6.34 13.85
C GLY A 30 -15.51 5.67 13.71
N PHE A 31 -15.20 5.07 12.56
CA PHE A 31 -13.85 4.57 12.31
C PHE A 31 -12.87 5.72 12.06
N LYS A 32 -11.60 5.51 12.45
CA LYS A 32 -10.52 6.41 12.02
C LYS A 32 -10.12 6.04 10.60
N VAL A 33 -9.94 7.05 9.77
CA VAL A 33 -9.47 6.93 8.37
C VAL A 33 -8.24 7.82 8.19
N SER A 34 -7.39 7.49 7.22
CA SER A 34 -6.19 8.28 6.97
C SER A 34 -6.55 9.71 6.57
N PRO A 35 -6.01 10.75 7.23
CA PRO A 35 -6.23 12.15 6.82
C PRO A 35 -5.55 12.48 5.48
N LEU A 36 -4.62 11.63 5.03
CA LEU A 36 -3.86 11.79 3.79
C LEU A 36 -4.56 11.16 2.57
N MET A 37 -5.74 10.58 2.76
CA MET A 37 -6.52 10.02 1.65
C MET A 37 -7.15 11.16 0.83
N VAL A 38 -6.81 11.22 -0.45
CA VAL A 38 -7.35 12.19 -1.40
C VAL A 38 -8.02 11.49 -2.58
N ARG A 39 -8.97 12.17 -3.20
CA ARG A 39 -9.54 11.77 -4.48
C ARG A 39 -8.80 12.51 -5.59
N ALA A 40 -8.02 11.78 -6.38
CA ALA A 40 -7.29 12.32 -7.51
C ALA A 40 -8.06 12.06 -8.82
N LYS A 41 -8.05 13.03 -9.74
CA LYS A 41 -8.69 12.99 -11.06
C LYS A 41 -7.69 12.87 -12.20
N SER A 42 -6.40 12.96 -11.92
CA SER A 42 -5.32 12.86 -12.90
C SER A 42 -4.11 12.11 -12.33
N ILE A 43 -3.21 11.68 -13.21
CA ILE A 43 -1.92 11.09 -12.82
C ILE A 43 -1.06 12.11 -12.07
N ASP A 44 -1.07 13.36 -12.50
CA ASP A 44 -0.30 14.43 -11.86
C ASP A 44 -0.74 14.66 -10.41
N GLU A 45 -2.04 14.60 -10.13
CA GLU A 45 -2.56 14.69 -8.77
C GLU A 45 -2.13 13.48 -7.91
N LEU A 46 -2.06 12.27 -8.49
CA LEU A 46 -1.55 11.09 -7.79
C LEU A 46 -0.07 11.25 -7.42
N ILE A 47 0.75 11.68 -8.38
CA ILE A 47 2.19 11.89 -8.20
C ILE A 47 2.46 13.04 -7.21
N ALA A 48 1.71 14.13 -7.29
CA ALA A 48 1.81 15.24 -6.36
C ALA A 48 1.51 14.78 -4.92
N GLN A 49 0.46 13.96 -4.73
CA GLN A 49 0.13 13.41 -3.41
C GLN A 49 1.23 12.47 -2.91
N TYR A 50 1.80 11.63 -3.78
CA TYR A 50 2.92 10.77 -3.42
C TYR A 50 4.10 11.58 -2.88
N HIS A 51 4.53 12.62 -3.59
CA HIS A 51 5.65 13.46 -3.13
C HIS A 51 5.32 14.23 -1.85
N HIS A 52 4.07 14.68 -1.69
CA HIS A 52 3.63 15.32 -0.45
C HIS A 52 3.75 14.38 0.76
N ILE A 53 3.32 13.12 0.61
CA ILE A 53 3.41 12.10 1.66
C ILE A 53 4.88 11.70 1.90
N GLU A 54 5.66 11.54 0.83
CA GLU A 54 7.10 11.24 0.90
C GLU A 54 7.86 12.29 1.73
N GLN A 55 7.62 13.57 1.47
CA GLN A 55 8.27 14.69 2.17
C GLN A 55 7.85 14.78 3.65
N SER A 56 6.60 14.45 3.96
CA SER A 56 6.07 14.51 5.33
C SER A 56 6.24 13.20 6.10
N ARG A 57 6.73 12.13 5.47
CA ARG A 57 6.82 10.76 6.02
C ARG A 57 7.42 10.71 7.43
N SER A 58 8.52 11.40 7.66
CA SER A 58 9.23 11.43 8.96
C SER A 58 8.42 12.11 10.08
N SER A 59 7.40 12.89 9.75
CA SER A 59 6.59 13.67 10.70
C SER A 59 5.26 13.01 11.07
N LEU A 60 4.87 11.91 10.43
CA LEU A 60 3.54 11.31 10.58
C LEU A 60 3.31 10.64 11.95
N GLY A 61 4.37 10.36 12.70
CA GLY A 61 4.30 9.65 13.99
C GLY A 61 3.90 8.18 13.87
N TYR A 62 3.98 7.62 12.65
CA TYR A 62 3.84 6.20 12.33
C TYR A 62 4.58 5.91 11.02
N ASP A 63 5.03 4.67 10.87
CA ASP A 63 5.76 4.25 9.67
C ASP A 63 4.81 3.93 8.51
N ILE A 64 5.24 4.33 7.32
CA ILE A 64 4.65 3.96 6.03
C ILE A 64 5.77 3.63 5.06
N ASP A 65 5.47 2.77 4.10
CA ASP A 65 6.43 2.29 3.09
C ASP A 65 6.03 2.67 1.65
N GLY A 66 4.98 3.46 1.50
CA GLY A 66 4.49 3.94 0.21
C GLY A 66 3.07 4.49 0.28
N VAL A 67 2.47 4.61 -0.89
CA VAL A 67 1.05 4.93 -1.07
C VAL A 67 0.36 3.84 -1.86
N VAL A 68 -0.97 3.76 -1.76
CA VAL A 68 -1.77 2.82 -2.55
C VAL A 68 -2.71 3.60 -3.46
N TYR A 69 -2.58 3.40 -4.76
CA TYR A 69 -3.53 3.91 -5.73
C TYR A 69 -4.63 2.89 -5.94
N LYS A 70 -5.87 3.37 -6.01
CA LYS A 70 -7.06 2.53 -6.24
C LYS A 70 -7.94 3.21 -7.27
N VAL A 71 -8.48 2.44 -8.21
CA VAL A 71 -9.58 2.90 -9.07
C VAL A 71 -10.76 3.25 -8.18
N ASP A 72 -11.28 4.46 -8.34
CA ASP A 72 -12.28 4.98 -7.41
C ASP A 72 -13.68 4.38 -7.63
N GLN A 73 -14.07 4.07 -8.86
CA GLN A 73 -15.39 3.49 -9.15
C GLN A 73 -15.44 2.00 -8.79
N LEU A 74 -16.34 1.60 -7.88
CA LEU A 74 -16.45 0.20 -7.42
C LEU A 74 -16.94 -0.76 -8.50
N GLU A 75 -17.75 -0.28 -9.44
CA GLU A 75 -18.17 -1.07 -10.60
C GLU A 75 -16.97 -1.50 -11.45
N LEU A 76 -16.01 -0.60 -11.67
CA LEU A 76 -14.77 -0.92 -12.38
C LEU A 76 -13.91 -1.90 -11.59
N GLN A 77 -13.81 -1.73 -10.26
CA GLN A 77 -13.10 -2.69 -9.41
C GLN A 77 -13.67 -4.12 -9.55
N ARG A 78 -15.00 -4.26 -9.50
CA ARG A 78 -15.70 -5.54 -9.71
C ARG A 78 -15.42 -6.13 -11.10
N ARG A 79 -15.52 -5.30 -12.14
CA ARG A 79 -15.28 -5.74 -13.53
C ARG A 79 -13.84 -6.18 -13.75
N TRP A 80 -12.87 -5.51 -13.15
CA TRP A 80 -11.46 -5.83 -13.32
C TRP A 80 -11.03 -7.03 -12.48
N GLY A 81 -11.62 -7.20 -11.30
CA GLY A 81 -11.41 -8.37 -10.46
C GLY A 81 -9.97 -8.52 -9.95
N PHE A 82 -9.54 -9.77 -9.78
CA PHE A 82 -8.28 -10.15 -9.15
C PHE A 82 -7.50 -11.14 -10.02
N VAL A 83 -6.17 -11.21 -9.83
CA VAL A 83 -5.27 -12.20 -10.43
C VAL A 83 -4.51 -12.88 -9.29
N THR A 84 -4.66 -14.19 -9.14
CA THR A 84 -3.94 -14.98 -8.11
C THR A 84 -4.07 -14.44 -6.66
N GLY A 85 -5.12 -13.65 -6.39
CA GLY A 85 -5.38 -13.02 -5.09
C GLY A 85 -5.12 -11.51 -5.02
N GLU A 86 -4.47 -10.93 -6.02
CA GLU A 86 -4.14 -9.49 -6.05
C GLU A 86 -5.16 -8.71 -6.90
N PRO A 87 -5.62 -7.53 -6.44
CA PRO A 87 -6.59 -6.73 -7.20
C PRO A 87 -5.94 -6.13 -8.45
N ARG A 88 -6.64 -6.19 -9.59
CA ARG A 88 -6.18 -5.53 -10.84
C ARG A 88 -6.41 -4.02 -10.85
N TRP A 89 -7.15 -3.51 -9.86
CA TRP A 89 -7.62 -2.13 -9.76
C TRP A 89 -6.89 -1.31 -8.69
N ALA A 90 -5.87 -1.88 -8.04
CA ALA A 90 -5.05 -1.18 -7.07
C ALA A 90 -3.58 -1.55 -7.20
N VAL A 91 -2.70 -0.61 -6.87
CA VAL A 91 -1.25 -0.83 -6.85
C VAL A 91 -0.62 -0.09 -5.68
N ALA A 92 0.36 -0.72 -5.03
CA ALA A 92 1.19 -0.08 -4.02
C ALA A 92 2.41 0.56 -4.72
N HIS A 93 2.54 1.88 -4.62
CA HIS A 93 3.72 2.62 -5.05
C HIS A 93 4.60 2.85 -3.82
N LYS A 94 5.63 2.01 -3.66
CA LYS A 94 6.56 2.04 -2.53
C LYS A 94 7.50 3.23 -2.63
N PHE A 95 7.82 3.83 -1.48
CA PHE A 95 8.93 4.79 -1.40
C PHE A 95 10.25 4.07 -1.74
N PRO A 96 11.26 4.80 -2.25
CA PRO A 96 12.61 4.27 -2.32
C PRO A 96 13.00 3.68 -0.97
N ALA A 97 13.49 2.44 -0.99
CA ALA A 97 14.06 1.84 0.20
C ALA A 97 15.22 2.70 0.68
N GLU A 98 15.36 2.87 1.99
CA GLU A 98 16.58 3.47 2.53
C GLU A 98 17.76 2.58 2.16
N GLN A 99 18.74 3.17 1.49
CA GLN A 99 19.95 2.48 1.06
C GLN A 99 21.08 2.87 2.00
N ALA A 100 21.83 1.86 2.45
CA ALA A 100 23.05 2.03 3.23
C ALA A 100 24.17 1.19 2.61
N MET A 101 25.40 1.67 2.73
CA MET A 101 26.59 0.89 2.36
C MET A 101 27.13 0.17 3.59
N THR A 102 27.49 -1.09 3.42
CA THR A 102 28.19 -1.91 4.43
C THR A 102 29.13 -2.88 3.72
N THR A 103 30.03 -3.51 4.47
CA THR A 103 31.00 -4.48 3.95
C THR A 103 30.43 -5.89 4.01
N VAL A 104 30.58 -6.64 2.92
CA VAL A 104 30.29 -8.08 2.91
C VAL A 104 31.45 -8.81 3.58
N GLU A 105 31.21 -9.42 4.74
CA GLU A 105 32.23 -10.14 5.49
C GLU A 105 32.36 -11.61 5.05
N LYS A 106 31.24 -12.21 4.66
CA LYS A 106 31.17 -13.63 4.28
C LYS A 106 29.97 -13.90 3.37
N ILE A 107 30.04 -14.98 2.60
CA ILE A 107 28.88 -15.55 1.90
C ILE A 107 28.69 -16.99 2.41
N ASP A 108 27.51 -17.27 2.97
CA ASP A 108 27.08 -18.63 3.29
C ASP A 108 26.24 -19.19 2.14
N ILE A 109 26.35 -20.49 1.86
CA ILE A 109 25.52 -21.18 0.87
C ILE A 109 24.43 -21.98 1.59
N GLN A 110 23.17 -21.62 1.36
CA GLN A 110 22.01 -22.35 1.89
C GLN A 110 21.46 -23.32 0.85
N VAL A 111 21.11 -24.54 1.28
CA VAL A 111 20.50 -25.55 0.41
C VAL A 111 18.99 -25.53 0.59
N GLY A 112 18.26 -25.16 -0.45
CA GLY A 112 16.81 -25.18 -0.47
C GLY A 112 16.24 -26.60 -0.50
N ARG A 113 14.94 -26.73 -0.23
CA ARG A 113 14.23 -28.04 -0.19
C ARG A 113 14.37 -28.84 -1.49
N THR A 114 14.55 -28.17 -2.62
CA THR A 114 14.73 -28.78 -3.96
C THR A 114 16.21 -28.91 -4.37
N GLY A 115 17.16 -28.66 -3.46
CA GLY A 115 18.60 -28.71 -3.74
C GLY A 115 19.19 -27.43 -4.33
N THR A 116 18.39 -26.37 -4.51
CA THR A 116 18.87 -25.06 -4.97
C THR A 116 19.88 -24.47 -3.99
N LEU A 117 21.06 -24.07 -4.48
CA LEU A 117 22.11 -23.41 -3.68
C LEU A 117 21.91 -21.89 -3.72
N ALA A 118 21.45 -21.30 -2.62
CA ALA A 118 21.21 -19.88 -2.50
C ALA A 118 22.33 -19.19 -1.70
N PRO A 119 23.11 -18.27 -2.30
CA PRO A 119 24.12 -17.51 -1.58
C PRO A 119 23.46 -16.43 -0.73
N VAL A 120 23.89 -16.29 0.52
CA VAL A 120 23.42 -15.28 1.47
C VAL A 120 24.62 -14.54 2.05
N ALA A 121 24.65 -13.21 1.85
CA ALA A 121 25.71 -12.35 2.39
C ALA A 121 25.56 -12.14 3.90
N ARG A 122 26.69 -12.16 4.62
CA ARG A 122 26.85 -11.66 5.98
C ARG A 122 27.48 -10.29 5.91
N LEU A 123 26.85 -9.33 6.56
CA LEU A 123 27.24 -7.92 6.54
C LEU A 123 27.73 -7.53 7.94
N ALA A 124 28.66 -6.57 7.99
CA ALA A 124 29.18 -5.96 9.22
C ALA A 124 28.11 -5.12 9.95
#